data_AF-A0A9W9Z4L8-F1
#
_entry.id   AF-A0A9W9Z4L8-F1
#
_cell.length_a   1.000
_cell.length_b   1.000
_cell.length_c   1.000
_cell.angle_alpha   90.00
_cell.angle_beta   90.00
_cell.angle_gamma   90.00
#
_symmetry.space_group_name_H-M   'P 1'
#
loop_
_entity.id
_entity.type
_entity.pdbx_description
1 polymer ?
#
loop_
_entity_poly.entity_id
_entity_poly.type
_entity_poly.pdbx_seq_one_letter_code
_entity_poly.pdbx_strand_id
1 'polypeptide(L)'
;MDNAVLFADISPMEELLDSDFADCTSKWIESHCLEELVSEEDDVEDPLLQLRLNFESSNESAMSGELHIPQSLQDSSKKISDDQLMKLSIRDLNQRLKGLPKAEAQKVKKRRRGLKNRVYATSCRQRRTTLKESLQTENQRLKGQLRDAKENLCNAVKDRDFYKKKLDHLNKVYLQH
;
A
#
# COMPACT_ATOMS: atom_id res chain seq x y z
N MET A 1 -32.66 -27.34 -43.90
CA MET A 1 -31.34 -26.94 -43.38
C MET A 1 -31.54 -26.63 -41.91
N ASP A 2 -30.99 -27.49 -41.05
CA ASP A 2 -31.40 -27.61 -39.66
C ASP A 2 -30.79 -26.50 -38.81
N ASN A 3 -31.59 -25.46 -38.52
CA ASN A 3 -31.25 -24.36 -37.60
C ASN A 3 -31.06 -24.82 -36.13
N ALA A 4 -31.27 -26.12 -35.86
CA ALA A 4 -31.07 -26.72 -34.55
C ALA A 4 -29.59 -26.77 -34.12
N VAL A 5 -28.64 -26.65 -35.07
CA VAL A 5 -27.20 -26.78 -34.78
C VAL A 5 -26.54 -25.44 -34.42
N LEU A 6 -27.15 -24.30 -34.74
CA LEU A 6 -26.48 -23.00 -34.55
C LEU A 6 -26.52 -22.49 -33.10
N PHE A 7 -27.39 -23.05 -32.25
CA PHE A 7 -27.59 -22.57 -30.88
C PHE A 7 -27.70 -23.68 -29.82
N ALA A 8 -27.37 -24.93 -30.17
CA ALA A 8 -27.37 -26.05 -29.24
C ALA A 8 -26.30 -25.93 -28.13
N ASP A 9 -25.24 -25.16 -28.38
CA ASP A 9 -24.12 -24.97 -27.44
C ASP A 9 -24.36 -23.89 -26.39
N ILE A 10 -25.47 -23.14 -26.46
CA ILE A 10 -25.80 -22.16 -25.43
C ILE A 10 -26.67 -22.86 -24.39
N SER A 11 -25.98 -23.61 -23.52
CA SER A 11 -26.53 -24.24 -22.32
C SER A 11 -27.41 -23.26 -21.52
N PRO A 12 -28.48 -23.71 -20.86
CA PRO A 12 -29.33 -22.85 -20.04
C PRO A 12 -28.52 -22.19 -18.91
N MET A 13 -28.11 -20.93 -19.11
CA MET A 13 -27.40 -20.14 -18.10
C MET A 13 -28.25 -19.82 -16.86
N GLU A 14 -29.53 -20.24 -16.81
CA GLU A 14 -30.38 -20.16 -15.61
C GLU A 14 -29.77 -20.95 -14.43
N GLU A 15 -29.02 -22.04 -14.67
CA GLU A 15 -28.39 -22.82 -13.59
C GLU A 15 -27.07 -22.24 -13.05
N LEU A 16 -26.39 -21.38 -13.83
CA LEU A 16 -25.10 -20.79 -13.46
C LEU A 16 -25.21 -19.44 -12.75
N LEU A 17 -26.38 -18.80 -12.80
CA LEU A 17 -26.60 -17.52 -12.13
C LEU A 17 -27.14 -17.67 -10.70
N ASP A 18 -27.76 -18.80 -10.36
CA ASP A 18 -28.38 -18.98 -9.05
C ASP A 18 -27.50 -19.71 -8.02
N SER A 19 -26.53 -20.53 -8.45
CA SER A 19 -25.71 -21.34 -7.53
C SER A 19 -24.39 -20.67 -7.11
N ASP A 20 -23.67 -20.01 -8.03
CA ASP A 20 -22.35 -19.43 -7.75
C ASP A 20 -22.39 -17.96 -7.28
N PHE A 21 -23.54 -17.27 -7.42
CA PHE A 21 -23.61 -15.82 -7.21
C PHE A 21 -24.30 -15.37 -5.91
N ALA A 22 -24.93 -16.28 -5.16
CA ALA A 22 -25.54 -15.97 -3.87
C ALA A 22 -24.59 -16.16 -2.67
N ASP A 23 -23.56 -17.01 -2.80
CA ASP A 23 -22.74 -17.46 -1.65
C ASP A 23 -21.27 -16.96 -1.67
N CYS A 24 -20.84 -16.30 -2.73
CA CYS A 24 -19.42 -16.04 -3.00
C CYS A 24 -18.88 -14.68 -2.50
N THR A 25 -19.50 -14.09 -1.48
CA THR A 25 -18.91 -12.94 -0.75
C THR A 25 -18.37 -13.31 0.63
N SER A 26 -18.76 -14.45 1.19
CA SER A 26 -18.41 -14.81 2.57
C SER A 26 -17.17 -15.69 2.71
N LYS A 27 -16.85 -16.56 1.72
CA LYS A 27 -15.69 -17.48 1.80
C LYS A 27 -14.43 -17.03 1.06
N TRP A 28 -14.54 -16.17 0.04
CA TRP A 28 -13.37 -15.76 -0.75
C TRP A 28 -12.48 -14.73 -0.03
N ILE A 29 -13.00 -14.07 1.00
CA ILE A 29 -12.23 -13.13 1.84
C ILE A 29 -11.26 -13.87 2.79
N GLU A 30 -11.45 -15.16 3.04
CA GLU A 30 -10.68 -15.89 4.07
C GLU A 30 -9.43 -16.60 3.52
N SER A 31 -9.26 -16.76 2.19
CA SER A 31 -8.20 -17.62 1.63
C SER A 31 -7.12 -16.94 0.77
N HIS A 32 -7.13 -15.62 0.59
CA HIS A 32 -6.06 -14.94 -0.16
C HIS A 32 -5.47 -13.76 0.63
N CYS A 33 -4.77 -14.13 1.70
CA CYS A 33 -3.59 -13.39 2.16
C CYS A 33 -2.49 -13.62 1.10
N LEU A 34 -2.43 -12.76 0.09
CA LEU A 34 -1.32 -12.67 -0.85
C LEU A 34 -0.37 -11.63 -0.23
N GLU A 35 0.81 -11.90 0.36
CA GLU A 35 1.90 -12.80 -0.03
C GLU A 35 2.03 -12.93 -1.55
N GLU A 36 3.04 -12.23 -2.09
CA GLU A 36 3.56 -12.40 -3.44
C GLU A 36 2.80 -11.68 -4.57
N LEU A 37 3.03 -10.37 -4.67
CA LEU A 37 3.25 -9.72 -5.96
C LEU A 37 4.44 -8.77 -5.80
N VAL A 38 5.64 -9.35 -5.87
CA VAL A 38 6.84 -8.62 -6.28
C VAL A 38 6.76 -8.54 -7.80
N SER A 39 6.55 -7.34 -8.32
CA SER A 39 6.92 -7.01 -9.69
C SER A 39 8.02 -5.97 -9.59
N GLU A 40 9.20 -6.43 -9.99
CA GLU A 40 10.45 -5.70 -10.11
C GLU A 40 10.34 -4.53 -11.11
N GLU A 41 11.33 -3.63 -11.01
CA GLU A 41 11.73 -2.58 -11.96
C GLU A 41 10.91 -1.28 -11.88
N ASP A 42 11.43 -0.06 -11.65
CA ASP A 42 12.73 0.57 -11.35
C ASP A 42 12.32 1.90 -10.64
N ASP A 43 13.02 2.59 -9.75
CA ASP A 43 14.39 3.08 -9.78
C ASP A 43 14.56 3.90 -8.47
N VAL A 44 15.33 3.44 -7.46
CA VAL A 44 15.91 4.31 -6.41
C VAL A 44 17.04 3.59 -5.68
N GLU A 45 18.27 3.96 -6.03
CA GLU A 45 19.48 3.76 -5.23
C GLU A 45 19.23 3.96 -3.72
N ASP A 46 19.50 2.91 -2.92
CA ASP A 46 19.52 2.94 -1.45
C ASP A 46 20.98 2.84 -0.92
N PRO A 47 21.61 3.97 -0.52
CA PRO A 47 22.99 3.96 -0.03
C PRO A 47 23.19 3.46 1.40
N LEU A 48 22.19 2.88 2.08
CA LEU A 48 22.24 2.64 3.53
C LEU A 48 22.25 1.19 4.01
N LEU A 49 22.37 0.21 3.10
CA LEU A 49 22.44 -1.21 3.47
C LEU A 49 23.86 -1.79 3.59
N GLN A 50 24.90 -0.96 3.81
CA GLN A 50 26.27 -1.47 3.98
C GLN A 50 26.89 -1.35 5.38
N LEU A 51 26.18 -0.90 6.42
CA LEU A 51 26.81 -0.82 7.74
C LEU A 51 25.89 -1.18 8.89
N ARG A 52 25.39 -2.42 8.88
CA ARG A 52 24.62 -2.98 10.00
C ARG A 52 25.14 -4.32 10.53
N LEU A 53 26.43 -4.60 10.37
CA LEU A 53 27.10 -5.60 11.19
C LEU A 53 28.49 -5.07 11.51
N ASN A 54 28.64 -4.47 12.70
CA ASN A 54 29.81 -4.65 13.54
C ASN A 54 29.61 -3.95 14.89
N PHE A 55 29.64 -4.79 15.93
CA PHE A 55 30.23 -4.52 17.23
C PHE A 55 29.32 -3.97 18.33
N GLU A 56 28.53 -4.88 18.91
CA GLU A 56 28.39 -4.94 20.36
C GLU A 56 29.48 -5.87 20.92
N SER A 57 30.42 -5.32 21.70
CA SER A 57 30.91 -5.95 22.92
C SER A 57 31.81 -5.01 23.73
N SER A 58 31.41 -4.86 25.00
CA SER A 58 32.28 -4.85 26.19
C SER A 58 33.19 -3.64 26.44
N ASN A 59 32.86 -2.83 27.45
CA ASN A 59 33.46 -3.00 28.78
C ASN A 59 32.98 -1.94 29.79
N GLU A 60 32.73 -2.44 31.01
CA GLU A 60 32.68 -1.75 32.30
C GLU A 60 33.99 -0.98 32.57
N SER A 61 33.90 0.22 33.16
CA SER A 61 34.61 0.55 34.42
C SER A 61 34.29 1.98 34.85
N ALA A 62 33.93 2.11 36.12
CA ALA A 62 33.90 3.36 36.86
C ALA A 62 35.29 3.99 36.96
N MET A 63 35.35 5.32 36.91
CA MET A 63 36.34 6.13 37.62
C MET A 63 35.76 7.54 37.85
N SER A 64 35.64 7.86 39.13
CA SER A 64 35.37 9.20 39.65
C SER A 64 36.56 10.11 39.34
N GLY A 65 36.27 11.30 38.84
CA GLY A 65 37.27 12.33 38.57
C GLY A 65 36.58 13.67 38.35
N GLU A 66 36.42 14.42 39.43
CA GLU A 66 36.13 15.87 39.38
C GLU A 66 37.20 16.56 38.54
N LEU A 67 36.79 17.21 37.45
CA LEU A 67 37.57 18.28 36.84
C LEU A 67 36.62 19.39 36.39
N HIS A 68 36.86 20.56 36.97
CA HIS A 68 36.19 21.82 36.70
C HIS A 68 36.27 22.15 35.19
N ILE A 69 35.11 22.21 34.53
CA ILE A 69 34.99 22.62 33.14
C ILE A 69 34.87 24.16 33.11
N PRO A 70 35.78 24.91 32.45
CA PRO A 70 35.59 26.34 32.22
C PRO A 70 34.32 26.59 31.40
N GLN A 71 33.47 27.50 31.90
CA GLN A 71 32.12 27.82 31.45
C GLN A 71 31.96 28.34 30.00
N SER A 72 32.99 28.35 29.15
CA SER A 72 32.90 28.97 27.80
C SER A 72 32.51 28.02 26.65
N LEU A 73 32.46 26.70 26.86
CA LEU A 73 32.20 25.72 25.77
C LEU A 73 30.81 25.08 25.78
N GLN A 74 30.00 25.26 26.83
CA GLN A 74 28.62 24.75 26.90
C GLN A 74 27.64 25.44 25.93
N ASP A 75 28.11 26.46 25.21
CA ASP A 75 27.28 27.38 24.47
C ASP A 75 26.99 26.91 23.03
N SER A 76 27.79 26.00 22.48
CA SER A 76 27.67 25.56 21.09
C SER A 76 26.55 24.53 20.85
N SER A 77 26.32 23.63 21.82
CA SER A 77 25.26 22.61 21.80
C SER A 77 23.85 23.21 21.97
N LYS A 78 23.74 24.32 22.70
CA LYS A 78 22.50 25.09 22.88
C LYS A 78 22.17 26.02 21.71
N LYS A 79 23.12 26.34 20.82
CA LYS A 79 22.92 27.31 19.71
C LYS A 79 22.14 26.78 18.52
N ILE A 80 22.10 25.47 18.28
CA ILE A 80 21.35 24.92 17.14
C ILE A 80 19.91 24.70 17.59
N SER A 81 18.95 25.41 17.00
CA SER A 81 17.51 25.13 17.18
C SER A 81 17.12 23.80 16.52
N ASP A 82 16.06 23.15 16.99
CA ASP A 82 15.58 21.88 16.42
C ASP A 82 15.20 22.01 14.93
N ASP A 83 14.61 23.13 14.52
CA ASP A 83 14.28 23.39 13.13
C ASP A 83 15.53 23.50 12.25
N GLN A 84 16.55 24.19 12.74
CA GLN A 84 17.84 24.29 12.07
C GLN A 84 18.53 22.92 12.01
N LEU A 85 18.49 22.17 13.12
CA LEU A 85 19.11 20.85 13.23
C LEU A 85 18.50 19.84 12.24
N MET A 86 17.19 19.93 11.99
CA MET A 86 16.52 19.10 10.98
C MET A 86 16.94 19.46 9.56
N LYS A 87 17.07 20.76 9.26
CA LYS A 87 17.36 21.31 7.92
C LYS A 87 18.80 21.12 7.46
N LEU A 88 19.78 21.04 8.37
CA LEU A 88 21.19 20.87 8.01
C LEU A 88 21.40 19.60 7.15
N SER A 89 22.28 19.64 6.14
CA SER A 89 22.73 18.41 5.50
C SER A 89 23.62 17.59 6.44
N ILE A 90 23.92 16.32 6.11
CA ILE A 90 24.87 15.51 6.87
C ILE A 90 26.26 16.17 6.89
N ARG A 91 26.67 16.73 5.74
CA ARG A 91 27.95 17.43 5.58
C ARG A 91 28.03 18.65 6.50
N ASP A 92 27.01 19.51 6.46
CA ASP A 92 26.97 20.75 7.27
C ASP A 92 26.86 20.45 8.77
N LEU A 93 26.11 19.39 9.12
CA LEU A 93 26.06 18.91 10.49
C LEU A 93 27.44 18.45 10.95
N ASN A 94 28.10 17.57 10.18
CA ASN A 94 29.41 17.05 10.54
C ASN A 94 30.47 18.16 10.63
N GLN A 95 30.41 19.16 9.75
CA GLN A 95 31.29 20.34 9.83
C GLN A 95 31.10 21.11 11.14
N ARG A 96 29.86 21.32 11.57
CA ARG A 96 29.54 21.97 12.86
C ARG A 96 29.96 21.13 14.07
N LEU A 97 29.98 19.81 13.95
CA LEU A 97 30.37 18.90 15.04
C LEU A 97 31.89 18.66 15.15
N LYS A 98 32.69 19.07 14.15
CA LYS A 98 34.13 18.75 14.04
C LYS A 98 34.98 19.26 15.22
N GLY A 99 34.60 20.40 15.81
CA GLY A 99 35.31 21.01 16.95
C GLY A 99 34.71 20.68 18.32
N LEU A 100 33.69 19.82 18.39
CA LEU A 100 32.99 19.51 19.64
C LEU A 100 33.54 18.26 20.32
N PRO A 101 33.49 18.17 21.65
CA PRO A 101 33.76 16.94 22.38
C PRO A 101 32.86 15.80 21.89
N LYS A 102 33.40 14.58 21.85
CA LYS A 102 32.68 13.38 21.37
C LYS A 102 31.31 13.21 22.02
N ALA A 103 31.21 13.40 23.34
CA ALA A 103 29.96 13.28 24.07
C ALA A 103 28.90 14.30 23.63
N GLU A 104 29.28 15.54 23.34
CA GLU A 104 28.36 16.59 22.90
C GLU A 104 27.91 16.36 21.44
N ALA A 105 28.83 15.96 20.57
CA ALA A 105 28.51 15.59 19.20
C ALA A 105 27.50 14.43 19.14
N GLN A 106 27.65 13.43 20.02
CA GLN A 106 26.69 12.32 20.15
C GLN A 106 25.32 12.81 20.64
N LYS A 107 25.25 13.74 21.60
CA LYS A 107 23.98 14.34 22.04
C LYS A 107 23.25 15.03 20.88
N VAL A 108 23.95 15.83 20.07
CA VAL A 108 23.35 16.51 18.90
C VAL A 108 22.87 15.50 17.86
N LYS A 109 23.65 14.45 17.56
CA LYS A 109 23.25 13.37 16.63
C LYS A 109 22.02 12.62 17.14
N LYS A 110 21.98 12.26 18.42
CA LYS A 110 20.81 11.60 19.05
C LYS A 110 19.58 12.50 18.97
N ARG A 111 19.73 13.80 19.26
CA ARG A 111 18.64 14.78 19.16
C ARG A 111 18.10 14.86 17.74
N ARG A 112 18.98 14.99 16.73
CA ARG A 112 18.58 14.99 15.32
C ARG A 112 17.85 13.71 14.91
N ARG A 113 18.34 12.55 15.35
CA ARG A 113 17.71 11.25 15.07
C ARG A 113 16.29 11.21 15.65
N GLY A 114 16.11 11.64 16.90
CA GLY A 114 14.78 11.72 17.52
C GLY A 114 13.83 12.64 16.74
N LEU A 115 14.30 13.81 16.33
CA LEU A 115 13.51 14.76 15.53
C LEU A 115 13.09 14.18 14.17
N LYS A 116 14.03 13.57 13.43
CA LYS A 116 13.72 12.90 12.16
C LYS A 116 12.76 11.73 12.34
N ASN A 117 12.99 10.88 13.34
CA ASN A 117 12.10 9.74 13.63
C ASN A 117 10.68 10.19 13.95
N ARG A 118 10.51 11.32 14.65
CA ARG A 118 9.19 11.92 14.89
C ARG A 118 8.48 12.26 13.57
N VAL A 119 9.18 12.92 12.64
CA VAL A 119 8.64 13.24 11.31
C VAL A 119 8.31 11.97 10.53
N TYR A 120 9.23 11.01 10.48
CA TYR A 120 9.01 9.75 9.77
C TYR A 120 7.83 8.96 10.32
N ALA A 121 7.63 8.95 11.64
CA ALA A 121 6.46 8.29 12.24
C ALA A 121 5.14 8.95 11.81
N THR A 122 5.10 10.29 11.76
CA THR A 122 3.92 11.03 11.26
C THR A 122 3.68 10.75 9.78
N SER A 123 4.71 10.86 8.93
CA SER A 123 4.58 10.58 7.49
C SER A 123 4.20 9.13 7.21
N CYS A 124 4.71 8.17 7.99
CA CYS A 124 4.35 6.76 7.89
C CYS A 124 2.86 6.55 8.17
N ARG A 125 2.35 7.13 9.27
CA ARG A 125 0.92 7.08 9.60
C ARG A 125 0.07 7.70 8.48
N GLN A 126 0.46 8.88 7.99
CA GLN A 126 -0.25 9.57 6.92
C GLN A 126 -0.31 8.74 5.64
N ARG A 127 0.83 8.23 5.15
CA ARG A 127 0.87 7.37 3.96
C ARG A 127 0.02 6.13 4.11
N ARG A 128 0.06 5.48 5.29
CA ARG A 128 -0.76 4.30 5.57
C ARG A 128 -2.26 4.62 5.52
N THR A 129 -2.67 5.74 6.10
CA THR A 129 -4.07 6.19 6.05
C THR A 129 -4.49 6.50 4.62
N THR A 130 -3.71 7.29 3.88
CA THR A 130 -4.00 7.62 2.47
C THR A 130 -4.06 6.38 1.59
N LEU A 131 -3.15 5.42 1.77
CA LEU A 131 -3.18 4.14 1.04
C LEU A 131 -4.47 3.37 1.32
N LYS A 132 -4.87 3.27 2.59
CA LYS A 132 -6.11 2.61 2.98
C LYS A 132 -7.34 3.27 2.34
N GLU A 133 -7.41 4.60 2.38
CA GLU A 133 -8.51 5.38 1.78
C GLU A 133 -8.58 5.20 0.27
N SER A 134 -7.42 5.22 -0.40
CA SER A 134 -7.31 4.97 -1.84
C SER A 134 -7.80 3.57 -2.21
N LEU A 135 -7.34 2.53 -1.52
CA LEU A 135 -7.79 1.16 -1.72
C LEU A 135 -9.30 1.00 -1.46
N GLN A 136 -9.83 1.65 -0.44
CA GLN A 136 -11.26 1.63 -0.13
C GLN A 136 -12.08 2.29 -1.25
N THR A 137 -11.62 3.43 -1.76
CA THR A 137 -12.25 4.16 -2.87
C THR A 137 -12.27 3.29 -4.13
N GLU A 138 -11.13 2.67 -4.44
CA GLU A 138 -11.00 1.80 -5.59
C GLU A 138 -11.89 0.55 -5.47
N ASN A 139 -11.93 -0.07 -4.29
CA ASN A 139 -12.83 -1.20 -4.04
C ASN A 139 -14.31 -0.82 -4.23
N GLN A 140 -14.71 0.37 -3.75
CA GLN A 140 -16.07 0.89 -3.94
C GLN A 140 -16.38 1.15 -5.42
N ARG A 141 -15.42 1.72 -6.16
CA ARG A 141 -15.53 1.96 -7.60
C ARG A 141 -15.71 0.66 -8.38
N LEU A 142 -14.85 -0.33 -8.14
CA LEU A 142 -14.93 -1.65 -8.79
C LEU A 142 -16.24 -2.38 -8.45
N LYS A 143 -16.69 -2.31 -7.18
CA LYS A 143 -18.00 -2.84 -6.78
C LYS A 143 -19.15 -2.16 -7.51
N GLY A 144 -19.06 -0.85 -7.76
CA GLY A 144 -20.01 -0.12 -8.59
C GLY A 144 -20.05 -0.67 -10.01
N GLN A 145 -18.91 -0.70 -10.68
CA GLN A 145 -18.78 -1.21 -12.04
C GLN A 145 -19.30 -2.64 -12.20
N LEU A 146 -19.04 -3.51 -11.20
CA LEU A 146 -19.56 -4.87 -11.20
C LEU A 146 -21.08 -4.91 -11.11
N ARG A 147 -21.70 -4.07 -10.28
CA ARG A 147 -23.17 -3.99 -10.20
C ARG A 147 -23.77 -3.52 -11.52
N ASP A 148 -23.22 -2.47 -12.10
CA ASP A 148 -23.72 -1.91 -13.36
C ASP A 148 -23.58 -2.93 -14.50
N ALA A 149 -22.45 -3.63 -14.58
CA ALA A 149 -22.23 -4.70 -15.55
C ALA A 149 -23.22 -5.86 -15.38
N LYS A 150 -23.50 -6.26 -14.12
CA LYS A 150 -24.50 -7.30 -13.82
C LYS A 150 -25.91 -6.89 -14.23
N GLU A 151 -26.29 -5.65 -13.97
CA GLU A 151 -27.61 -5.13 -14.38
C GLU A 151 -27.74 -5.11 -15.91
N ASN A 152 -26.72 -4.61 -16.60
CA ASN A 152 -26.69 -4.59 -18.06
C ASN A 152 -26.78 -6.00 -18.66
N LEU A 153 -26.06 -6.97 -18.08
CA LEU A 153 -26.11 -8.36 -18.52
C LEU A 153 -27.51 -8.96 -18.31
N CYS A 154 -28.13 -8.70 -17.15
CA CYS A 154 -29.49 -9.15 -16.86
C CYS A 154 -30.51 -8.61 -17.86
N ASN A 155 -30.40 -7.31 -18.21
CA ASN A 155 -31.27 -6.70 -19.21
C ASN A 155 -31.04 -7.29 -20.61
N ALA A 156 -29.79 -7.47 -21.03
CA ALA A 156 -29.46 -8.09 -22.31
C ALA A 156 -29.97 -9.54 -22.42
N VAL A 157 -29.91 -10.31 -21.32
CA VAL A 157 -30.47 -11.66 -21.24
C VAL A 157 -32.00 -11.64 -21.40
N LYS A 158 -32.70 -10.74 -20.71
CA LYS A 158 -34.16 -10.59 -20.86
C LYS A 158 -34.55 -10.25 -22.29
N ASP A 159 -33.84 -9.32 -22.91
CA ASP A 159 -34.09 -8.91 -24.30
C ASP A 159 -33.84 -10.08 -25.26
N ARG A 160 -32.72 -10.80 -25.10
CA ARG A 160 -32.40 -12.01 -25.87
C ARG A 160 -33.53 -13.04 -25.76
N ASP A 161 -34.00 -13.33 -24.56
CA ASP A 161 -35.03 -14.35 -24.33
C ASP A 161 -36.39 -13.92 -24.87
N PHE A 162 -36.72 -12.63 -24.79
CA PHE A 162 -37.90 -12.06 -25.42
C PHE A 162 -37.87 -12.26 -26.95
N TYR A 163 -36.76 -11.91 -27.60
CA TYR A 163 -36.65 -12.06 -29.06
C TYR A 163 -36.57 -13.51 -29.50
N LYS A 164 -35.91 -14.39 -28.73
CA LYS A 164 -35.91 -15.84 -28.97
C LYS A 164 -37.32 -16.41 -28.98
N LYS A 165 -38.13 -16.08 -27.97
CA LYS A 165 -39.56 -16.50 -27.91
C LYS A 165 -40.37 -16.00 -29.11
N LYS A 166 -40.14 -14.74 -29.53
CA LYS A 166 -40.82 -14.16 -30.69
C LYS A 166 -40.42 -14.87 -32.00
N LEU A 167 -39.15 -15.18 -32.16
CA LEU A 167 -38.63 -15.92 -33.31
C LEU A 167 -39.21 -17.35 -33.36
N ASP A 168 -39.22 -18.05 -32.23
CA ASP A 168 -39.79 -19.39 -32.13
C ASP A 168 -41.28 -19.41 -32.48
N HIS A 169 -42.02 -18.38 -32.06
CA HIS A 169 -43.43 -18.21 -32.43
C HIS A 169 -43.61 -18.03 -33.95
N LEU A 170 -42.84 -17.13 -34.56
CA LEU A 170 -42.90 -16.89 -36.02
C LEU A 170 -42.52 -18.14 -36.82
N ASN A 171 -41.46 -18.85 -36.39
CA ASN A 171 -41.04 -20.10 -37.03
C ASN A 171 -42.14 -21.17 -36.99
N LYS A 172 -42.86 -21.30 -35.87
CA LYS A 172 -44.00 -22.23 -35.76
C LYS A 172 -45.12 -21.88 -36.72
N VAL A 173 -45.45 -20.59 -36.86
CA VAL A 173 -46.48 -20.14 -37.80
C VAL A 173 -46.07 -20.42 -39.25
N TYR A 174 -44.80 -20.19 -39.59
CA TYR A 174 -44.30 -20.42 -40.95
C TYR A 174 -44.22 -21.91 -41.33
N LEU A 175 -43.87 -22.78 -40.38
CA LEU A 175 -43.79 -24.24 -40.60
C LEU A 175 -45.16 -24.95 -40.64
N GLN A 176 -46.24 -24.25 -40.30
CA GLN A 176 -47.62 -24.77 -40.36
C GLN A 176 -48.32 -24.52 -41.71
N HIS A 177 -47.66 -23.81 -42.64
CA HIS A 177 -48.09 -23.57 -44.02
C HIS A 177 -47.12 -24.21 -45.01
#